data_AF-A0A6I3V0B2-F1
#
_entry.id   AF-A0A6I3V0B2-F1
#
_cell.length_a   1.000
_cell.length_b   1.000
_cell.length_c   1.000
_cell.angle_alpha   90.00
_cell.angle_beta   90.00
_cell.angle_gamma   90.00
#
_symmetry.space_group_name_H-M   'P 1'
#
loop_
_entity.id
_entity.type
_entity.pdbx_description
1 polymer ?
#
loop_
_entity_poly.entity_id
_entity_poly.type
_entity_poly.pdbx_seq_one_letter_code
_entity_poly.pdbx_strand_id
1 'polypeptide(L)'
;ETVEGPNSFSKTDPDATFMRMKEDHMKNGQLKAAYNLQIATENQFVLHYDVFSNPTDTKTLLPFLETYPHDLKTVVADAGYG
;
A
#
# COMPACT_ATOMS: atom_id res chain seq x y z
N GLU A 1 20.44 -16.62 3.87
CA GLU A 1 20.41 -15.41 3.03
C GLU A 1 19.95 -14.24 3.89
N THR A 2 20.74 -13.19 3.96
CA THR A 2 20.38 -11.96 4.67
C THR A 2 19.42 -11.22 3.75
N VAL A 3 18.14 -11.15 4.13
CA VAL A 3 17.15 -10.37 3.38
C VAL A 3 17.53 -8.91 3.57
N GLU A 4 18.09 -8.26 2.54
CA GLU A 4 18.35 -6.83 2.56
C GLU A 4 17.02 -6.08 2.44
N GLY A 5 16.41 -5.80 3.59
CA GLY A 5 15.10 -5.14 3.69
C GLY A 5 14.89 -4.47 5.06
N PRO A 6 13.85 -3.63 5.21
CA PRO A 6 13.61 -2.87 6.44
C PRO A 6 13.42 -3.82 7.64
N ASN A 7 13.93 -3.49 8.83
CA ASN A 7 13.84 -4.35 10.03
C ASN A 7 12.41 -4.64 10.56
N SER A 8 11.37 -4.26 9.82
CA SER A 8 9.95 -4.29 10.22
C SER A 8 9.08 -5.15 9.29
N PHE A 9 9.54 -6.35 8.93
CA PHE A 9 8.78 -7.33 8.13
C PHE A 9 8.24 -8.50 8.96
N SER A 10 7.20 -9.17 8.47
CA SER A 10 6.67 -10.39 9.11
C SER A 10 7.62 -11.57 8.96
N LYS A 11 7.82 -12.34 10.03
CA LYS A 11 8.65 -13.56 10.00
C LYS A 11 8.11 -14.65 9.08
N THR A 12 6.79 -14.69 8.87
CA THR A 12 6.12 -15.69 8.02
C THR A 12 5.97 -15.23 6.58
N ASP A 13 5.98 -13.92 6.35
CA ASP A 13 5.80 -13.30 5.04
C ASP A 13 6.70 -12.04 4.96
N PRO A 14 7.93 -12.19 4.43
CA PRO A 14 8.90 -11.10 4.41
C PRO A 14 8.46 -9.87 3.61
N ASP A 15 7.50 -10.01 2.70
CA ASP A 15 6.99 -8.92 1.88
C ASP A 15 5.95 -8.08 2.64
N ALA A 16 5.33 -8.64 3.69
CA ALA A 16 4.40 -7.93 4.56
C ALA A 16 5.14 -7.04 5.55
N THR A 17 4.73 -5.77 5.65
CA THR A 17 5.33 -4.80 6.57
C THR A 17 4.44 -4.57 7.77
N PHE A 18 5.02 -4.33 8.95
CA PHE A 18 4.26 -3.98 10.14
C PHE A 18 3.68 -2.57 10.04
N MET A 19 2.35 -2.47 10.02
CA MET A 19 1.61 -1.21 9.85
C MET A 19 0.66 -0.98 11.03
N ARG A 20 0.34 0.28 11.29
CA ARG A 20 -0.71 0.64 12.25
C ARG A 20 -2.06 0.54 11.54
N MET A 21 -2.85 -0.46 11.92
CA MET A 21 -4.17 -0.65 11.34
C MET A 21 -5.17 0.33 11.94
N LYS A 22 -6.17 0.74 11.14
CA LYS A 22 -7.34 1.50 11.64
C LYS A 22 -8.08 0.72 12.73
N GLU A 23 -8.19 -0.60 12.54
CA GLU A 23 -8.76 -1.50 13.52
C GLU A 23 -7.75 -1.92 14.59
N ASP A 24 -7.90 -1.31 15.77
CA ASP A 24 -7.12 -1.61 16.96
C ASP A 24 -8.05 -2.12 18.09
N HIS A 25 -8.44 -3.39 17.99
CA HIS A 25 -9.35 -4.02 18.95
C HIS A 25 -8.82 -4.00 20.39
N MET A 26 -7.52 -4.22 20.55
CA MET A 26 -6.86 -4.28 21.86
C MET A 26 -6.51 -2.88 22.39
N LYS A 27 -6.69 -1.82 21.58
CA LYS A 27 -6.37 -0.41 21.90
C LYS A 27 -4.94 -0.20 22.42
N ASN A 28 -4.02 -1.07 22.00
CA ASN A 28 -2.63 -1.07 22.45
C ASN A 28 -1.68 -0.49 21.39
N GLY A 29 -2.21 -0.04 20.25
CA GLY A 29 -1.41 0.47 19.14
C GLY A 29 -0.51 -0.56 18.49
N GLN A 30 -0.80 -1.86 18.65
CA GLN A 30 0.01 -2.93 18.10
C GLN A 30 0.03 -2.87 16.58
N LEU A 31 1.24 -2.86 16.01
CA LEU A 31 1.43 -2.99 14.57
C LEU A 31 1.10 -4.41 14.13
N LYS A 32 0.45 -4.54 12.98
CA LYS A 32 0.11 -5.82 12.37
C LYS A 32 0.79 -5.91 11.01
N ALA A 33 1.26 -7.11 10.66
CA ALA A 33 1.76 -7.37 9.32
C ALA A 33 0.62 -7.14 8.33
N ALA A 34 0.83 -6.25 7.38
CA ALA A 34 -0.16 -5.86 6.40
C ALA A 34 0.51 -5.41 5.10
N TYR A 35 -0.34 -5.19 4.12
CA TYR A 35 0.00 -4.55 2.86
C TYR A 35 -0.89 -3.34 2.66
N ASN A 36 -0.39 -2.41 1.87
CA ASN A 36 -1.11 -1.20 1.50
C ASN A 36 -1.68 -1.39 0.09
N LEU A 37 -3.00 -1.52 0.01
CA LEU A 37 -3.73 -1.79 -1.23
C LEU A 37 -4.12 -0.47 -1.90
N GLN A 38 -3.71 -0.29 -3.16
CA GLN A 38 -4.14 0.82 -3.99
C GLN A 38 -5.11 0.36 -5.06
N ILE A 39 -6.13 1.17 -5.33
CA ILE A 39 -7.22 0.84 -6.26
C ILE A 39 -7.50 2.07 -7.13
N ALA A 40 -7.48 1.87 -8.45
CA ALA A 40 -7.93 2.86 -9.42
C ALA A 40 -9.39 2.62 -9.74
N THR A 41 -10.19 3.69 -9.66
CA THR A 41 -11.61 3.63 -10.00
C THR A 41 -12.02 4.75 -10.95
N GLU A 42 -12.89 4.45 -11.90
CA GLU A 42 -13.52 5.44 -12.77
C GLU A 42 -14.98 5.06 -13.00
N ASN A 43 -15.90 6.03 -12.93
CA ASN A 43 -17.33 5.81 -13.20
C ASN A 43 -17.93 4.61 -12.44
N GLN A 44 -17.53 4.43 -11.17
CA GLN A 44 -17.94 3.30 -10.30
C GLN A 44 -17.39 1.91 -10.70
N PHE A 45 -16.41 1.85 -11.60
CA PHE A 45 -15.70 0.62 -11.95
C PHE A 45 -14.29 0.61 -11.36
N VAL A 46 -13.84 -0.57 -10.94
CA VAL A 46 -12.44 -0.81 -10.60
C VAL A 46 -11.68 -1.10 -11.90
N LEU A 47 -10.64 -0.31 -12.17
CA LEU A 47 -9.84 -0.42 -13.39
C LEU A 47 -8.49 -1.11 -13.15
N HIS A 48 -7.93 -0.93 -11.96
CA HIS A 48 -6.61 -1.47 -11.60
C HIS A 48 -6.48 -1.57 -10.08
N TYR A 49 -5.63 -2.48 -9.62
CA TYR A 49 -5.25 -2.57 -8.22
C TYR A 49 -3.79 -3.02 -8.12
N ASP A 50 -3.11 -2.61 -7.06
CA ASP A 50 -1.75 -3.04 -6.76
C ASP A 50 -1.50 -3.04 -5.26
N VAL A 51 -0.50 -3.81 -4.84
CA VAL A 51 -0.24 -4.12 -3.43
C VAL A 51 1.17 -3.69 -3.08
N PHE A 52 1.30 -2.83 -2.08
CA PHE A 52 2.57 -2.26 -1.67
C PHE A 52 2.93 -2.67 -0.25
N SER A 53 4.21 -2.97 -0.02
CA SER A 53 4.75 -3.17 1.32
C SER A 53 4.93 -1.85 2.08
N ASN A 54 4.72 -0.69 1.45
CA ASN A 54 4.92 0.62 2.07
C ASN A 54 3.87 0.89 3.16
N PRO A 55 4.27 1.25 4.41
CA PRO A 55 3.32 1.58 5.48
C PRO A 55 2.45 2.81 5.21
N THR A 56 2.89 3.69 4.32
CA THR A 56 2.21 4.94 3.96
C THR A 56 2.13 5.10 2.45
N ASP A 57 1.11 5.83 2.02
CA ASP A 57 0.66 5.93 0.62
C ASP A 57 1.55 6.90 -0.19
N THR A 58 2.25 7.80 0.48
CA THR A 58 3.16 8.84 -0.07
C THR A 58 4.14 8.36 -1.15
N LYS A 59 4.50 7.06 -1.16
CA LYS A 59 5.45 6.49 -2.13
C LYS A 59 4.83 5.51 -3.11
N THR A 60 3.52 5.26 -3.03
CA THR A 60 2.87 4.21 -3.82
C THR A 60 2.26 4.75 -5.11
N LEU A 61 1.99 6.05 -5.23
CA LEU A 61 1.32 6.60 -6.43
C LEU A 61 2.12 6.40 -7.71
N LEU A 62 3.39 6.85 -7.74
CA LEU A 62 4.19 6.75 -8.97
C LEU A 62 4.36 5.28 -9.42
N PRO A 63 4.77 4.35 -8.54
CA PRO A 63 4.81 2.93 -8.90
C PRO A 63 3.46 2.37 -9.35
N PHE A 64 2.36 2.78 -8.72
CA PHE A 64 1.02 2.34 -9.09
C PHE A 64 0.61 2.80 -10.50
N LEU A 65 0.97 4.02 -10.90
CA LEU A 65 0.69 4.54 -12.23
C LEU A 65 1.57 3.88 -13.30
N GLU A 66 2.77 3.42 -12.96
CA GLU A 66 3.65 2.67 -13.87
C GLU A 66 3.08 1.28 -14.21
N THR A 67 2.34 0.66 -13.30
CA THR A 67 1.70 -0.65 -13.53
C THR A 67 0.31 -0.54 -14.16
N TYR A 68 -0.21 0.69 -14.32
CA TYR A 68 -1.54 0.93 -14.86
C TYR A 68 -1.57 0.66 -16.39
N PRO A 69 -2.49 -0.21 -16.88
CA PRO A 69 -2.41 -0.75 -18.25
C PRO A 69 -2.96 0.17 -19.35
N HIS A 70 -3.43 1.37 -19.03
CA HIS A 70 -4.14 2.25 -19.96
C HIS A 70 -3.60 3.69 -19.94
N ASP A 71 -3.84 4.43 -21.02
CA ASP A 71 -3.46 5.85 -21.06
C ASP A 71 -4.30 6.69 -20.09
N LEU A 72 -3.61 7.41 -19.20
CA LEU A 72 -4.21 8.27 -18.19
C LEU A 72 -4.35 9.70 -18.72
N LYS A 73 -5.57 10.26 -18.68
CA LYS A 73 -5.81 11.67 -19.03
C LYS A 73 -5.74 12.61 -17.83
N THR A 74 -6.25 12.15 -16.68
CA THR A 74 -6.29 12.93 -15.45
C THR A 74 -6.20 11.96 -14.29
N VAL A 75 -5.29 12.24 -13.36
CA VAL A 75 -5.14 11.47 -12.14
C VAL A 75 -5.63 12.33 -10.98
N VAL A 76 -6.54 11.78 -10.20
CA VAL A 76 -7.00 12.37 -8.93
C VAL A 76 -6.65 11.36 -7.85
N ALA A 77 -5.90 11.82 -6.85
CA ALA A 77 -5.48 11.03 -5.71
C ALA A 77 -5.85 11.77 -4.42
N ASP A 78 -5.83 11.06 -3.28
CA ASP A 78 -6.03 11.71 -1.99
C ASP A 78 -4.86 12.64 -1.63
N ALA A 79 -5.08 13.50 -0.64
CA ALA A 79 -4.05 14.43 -0.17
C ALA A 79 -2.91 13.76 0.61
N GLY A 80 -3.05 12.49 1.01
CA GLY A 80 -2.04 11.70 1.73
C GLY A 80 -0.89 11.22 0.85
N TYR A 81 -0.98 11.43 -0.47
CA TYR A 81 0.11 11.16 -1.40
C TYR A 81 1.18 12.25 -1.50
N GLY A 82 0.94 13.44 -0.95
CA GLY A 82 1.81 14.62 -1.04
C GLY A 82 2.50 15.01 0.26
#